data_AF-A0A2D6KC02-F1
#
_entry.id   AF-A0A2D6KC02-F1
#
_cell.length_a   1.000
_cell.length_b   1.000
_cell.length_c   1.000
_cell.angle_alpha   90.00
_cell.angle_beta   90.00
_cell.angle_gamma   90.00
#
_symmetry.space_group_name_H-M   'P 1'
#
loop_
_entity.id
_entity.type
_entity.pdbx_description
1 polymer ?
#
loop_
_entity_poly.entity_id
_entity_poly.type
_entity_poly.pdbx_seq_one_letter_code
_entity_poly.pdbx_strand_id
1 'polypeptide(L)'
;MRFLTLLLLFTLPLQTVSADSWPEMAEEIVVHIDRSTEFYQAGELKKAAQEVVKAYFGIFEDKKMEAAIRVTVGSKHAWLVERLFGKLRKAIKGEAGLEAVMEAAEKIREAVRRDALVLVEKEIPLEVFQPNQ
;
A
#
# COMPACT_ATOMS: atom_id res chain seq x y z
N MET A 1 -24.54 -44.64 -16.14
CA MET A 1 -24.02 -44.37 -14.78
C MET A 1 -23.74 -42.87 -14.69
N ARG A 2 -24.31 -42.19 -13.69
CA ARG A 2 -24.23 -40.72 -13.51
C ARG A 2 -22.79 -40.32 -13.21
N PHE A 3 -22.18 -39.47 -14.02
CA PHE A 3 -20.91 -38.83 -13.68
C PHE A 3 -21.19 -37.67 -12.72
N LEU A 4 -20.71 -37.81 -11.50
CA LEU A 4 -20.77 -36.82 -10.43
C LEU A 4 -19.65 -35.79 -10.69
N THR A 5 -20.02 -34.56 -11.08
CA THR A 5 -19.06 -33.47 -11.26
C THR A 5 -18.61 -32.96 -9.89
N LEU A 6 -17.35 -33.20 -9.52
CA LEU A 6 -16.74 -32.68 -8.31
C LEU A 6 -16.24 -31.25 -8.59
N LEU A 7 -16.84 -30.26 -7.92
CA LEU A 7 -16.41 -28.86 -7.97
C LEU A 7 -15.17 -28.69 -7.08
N LEU A 8 -14.00 -28.55 -7.69
CA LEU A 8 -12.75 -28.28 -6.98
C LEU A 8 -12.66 -26.77 -6.69
N LEU A 9 -12.98 -26.37 -5.45
CA LEU A 9 -12.74 -25.01 -4.95
C LEU A 9 -11.23 -24.82 -4.75
N PHE A 10 -10.59 -24.14 -5.70
CA PHE A 10 -9.18 -23.74 -5.59
C PHE A 10 -9.11 -22.45 -4.76
N THR A 11 -8.86 -22.58 -3.46
CA THR A 11 -8.51 -21.43 -2.62
C THR A 11 -7.08 -21.03 -2.96
N LEU A 12 -6.88 -19.90 -3.65
CA LEU A 12 -5.54 -19.33 -3.78
C LEU A 12 -5.03 -18.96 -2.38
N PRO A 13 -3.86 -19.46 -1.94
CA PRO A 13 -3.22 -18.90 -0.78
C PRO A 13 -2.85 -17.46 -1.10
N LEU A 14 -3.28 -16.54 -0.24
CA LEU A 14 -2.78 -15.17 -0.27
C LEU A 14 -1.31 -15.24 0.17
N GLN A 15 -0.38 -15.25 -0.78
CA GLN A 15 1.03 -15.18 -0.45
C GLN A 15 1.29 -13.83 0.21
N THR A 16 1.63 -13.86 1.50
CA THR A 16 2.16 -12.69 2.19
C THR A 16 3.60 -12.53 1.73
N VAL A 17 3.84 -11.61 0.80
CA VAL A 17 5.19 -11.13 0.52
C VAL A 17 5.62 -10.36 1.77
N SER A 18 6.57 -10.92 2.53
CA SER A 18 7.32 -10.11 3.48
C SER A 18 8.32 -9.29 2.67
N ALA A 19 8.47 -8.01 2.98
CA ALA A 19 9.47 -7.18 2.30
C ALA A 19 10.82 -7.40 2.98
N ASP A 20 11.87 -7.65 2.21
CA ASP A 20 13.22 -7.89 2.73
C ASP A 20 14.02 -6.56 2.82
N SER A 21 13.50 -5.46 2.24
CA SER A 21 14.11 -4.12 2.29
C SER A 21 13.08 -2.97 2.25
N TRP A 22 13.51 -1.74 2.59
CA TRP A 22 12.64 -0.56 2.48
C TRP A 22 12.15 -0.31 1.04
N PRO A 23 12.97 -0.40 -0.03
CA PRO A 23 12.49 -0.24 -1.40
C PRO A 23 11.46 -1.30 -1.80
N GLU A 24 11.65 -2.56 -1.41
CA GLU A 24 10.65 -3.61 -1.69
C GLU A 24 9.33 -3.36 -0.97
N MET A 25 9.37 -2.87 0.26
CA MET A 25 8.16 -2.48 1.00
C MET A 25 7.44 -1.32 0.31
N ALA A 26 8.19 -0.33 -0.20
CA ALA A 26 7.61 0.75 -0.99
C ALA A 26 6.94 0.23 -2.28
N GLU A 27 7.57 -0.71 -2.98
CA GLU A 27 6.96 -1.32 -4.17
C GLU A 27 5.72 -2.17 -3.84
N GLU A 28 5.70 -2.85 -2.70
CA GLU A 28 4.51 -3.57 -2.24
C GLU A 28 3.32 -2.61 -2.01
N ILE A 29 3.57 -1.45 -1.39
CA ILE A 29 2.58 -0.37 -1.27
C ILE A 29 2.12 0.07 -2.66
N VAL A 30 3.06 0.33 -3.59
CA VAL A 30 2.74 0.78 -4.95
C VAL A 30 1.84 -0.21 -5.68
N VAL A 31 2.11 -1.53 -5.58
CA VAL A 31 1.26 -2.56 -6.20
C VAL A 31 -0.20 -2.45 -5.74
N HIS A 32 -0.44 -2.20 -4.45
CA HIS A 32 -1.79 -1.99 -3.95
C HIS A 32 -2.39 -0.65 -4.44
N ILE A 33 -1.60 0.41 -4.53
CA ILE A 33 -2.07 1.69 -5.09
C ILE A 33 -2.41 1.56 -6.58
N ASP A 34 -1.65 0.80 -7.36
CA ASP A 34 -1.92 0.55 -8.78
C ASP A 34 -3.22 -0.25 -8.94
N ARG A 35 -3.40 -1.34 -8.20
CA ARG A 35 -4.67 -2.09 -8.16
C ARG A 35 -5.85 -1.23 -7.73
N SER A 36 -5.65 -0.32 -6.77
CA SER A 36 -6.68 0.64 -6.38
C SER A 36 -7.15 1.46 -7.57
N THR A 37 -6.22 1.89 -8.42
CA THR A 37 -6.55 2.71 -9.58
C THR A 37 -7.19 1.93 -10.72
N GLU A 38 -6.76 0.69 -10.95
CA GLU A 38 -7.39 -0.24 -11.89
C GLU A 38 -8.85 -0.51 -11.49
N PHE A 39 -9.09 -0.81 -10.21
CA PHE A 39 -10.44 -1.01 -9.69
C PHE A 39 -11.31 0.25 -9.82
N TYR A 40 -10.73 1.43 -9.61
CA TYR A 40 -11.47 2.68 -9.78
C TYR A 40 -11.89 2.88 -11.26
N GLN A 41 -10.97 2.66 -12.20
CA GLN A 41 -11.27 2.75 -13.64
C GLN A 41 -12.33 1.73 -14.08
N ALA A 42 -12.35 0.55 -13.46
CA ALA A 42 -13.37 -0.47 -13.68
C ALA A 42 -14.73 -0.17 -12.99
N GLY A 43 -14.86 0.95 -12.27
CA GLY A 43 -16.05 1.31 -11.50
C GLY A 43 -16.23 0.53 -10.19
N GLU A 44 -15.24 -0.27 -9.79
CA GLU A 44 -15.26 -1.11 -8.60
C GLU A 44 -14.82 -0.33 -7.33
N LEU A 45 -15.52 0.76 -7.00
CA LEU A 45 -15.13 1.73 -5.96
C LEU A 45 -14.84 1.10 -4.59
N LYS A 46 -15.59 0.08 -4.19
CA LYS A 46 -15.37 -0.63 -2.92
C LYS A 46 -14.02 -1.34 -2.90
N LYS A 47 -13.68 -2.04 -3.98
CA LYS A 47 -12.39 -2.75 -4.11
C LYS A 47 -11.24 -1.74 -4.21
N ALA A 48 -11.41 -0.66 -4.97
CA ALA A 48 -10.45 0.44 -5.02
C ALA A 48 -10.13 0.97 -3.60
N ALA A 49 -11.15 1.34 -2.84
CA ALA A 49 -10.95 1.83 -1.47
C ALA A 49 -10.36 0.77 -0.51
N GLN A 50 -10.61 -0.52 -0.75
CA GLN A 50 -10.02 -1.61 0.04
C GLN A 50 -8.52 -1.75 -0.23
N GLU A 51 -8.07 -1.60 -1.48
CA GLU A 51 -6.64 -1.65 -1.80
C GLU A 51 -5.86 -0.51 -1.14
N VAL A 52 -6.42 0.71 -1.08
CA VAL A 52 -5.80 1.83 -0.31
C VAL A 52 -5.68 1.49 1.18
N VAL A 53 -6.68 0.82 1.74
CA VAL A 53 -6.68 0.39 3.16
C VAL A 53 -5.60 -0.68 3.39
N LYS A 54 -5.42 -1.64 2.47
CA LYS A 54 -4.36 -2.65 2.55
C LYS A 54 -2.97 -2.02 2.46
N ALA A 55 -2.78 -1.09 1.52
CA ALA A 55 -1.53 -0.36 1.36
C ALA A 55 -1.15 0.40 2.63
N TYR A 56 -2.12 1.08 3.25
CA TYR A 56 -1.90 1.86 4.46
C TYR A 56 -1.73 0.98 5.70
N PHE A 57 -2.77 0.25 6.11
CA PHE A 57 -2.73 -0.49 7.38
C PHE A 57 -1.82 -1.71 7.28
N GLY A 58 -1.96 -2.53 6.23
CA GLY A 58 -1.25 -3.81 6.13
C GLY A 58 0.23 -3.72 5.80
N ILE A 59 0.71 -2.57 5.31
CA ILE A 59 2.11 -2.40 4.91
C ILE A 59 2.71 -1.15 5.54
N PHE A 60 2.23 0.04 5.17
CA PHE A 60 2.82 1.30 5.63
C PHE A 60 2.85 1.42 7.16
N GLU A 61 1.75 1.10 7.83
CA GLU A 61 1.61 1.14 9.29
C GLU A 61 2.08 -0.17 9.96
N ASP A 62 1.55 -1.33 9.57
CA ASP A 62 1.83 -2.60 10.26
C ASP A 62 3.30 -3.03 10.12
N LYS A 63 3.90 -2.89 8.93
CA LYS A 63 5.33 -3.19 8.70
C LYS A 63 6.27 -2.04 9.07
N LYS A 64 5.76 -1.03 9.79
CA LYS A 64 6.51 0.05 10.46
C LYS A 64 7.33 0.99 9.58
N MET A 65 7.06 1.06 8.26
CA MET A 65 7.63 2.12 7.41
C MET A 65 7.24 3.51 7.91
N GLU A 66 5.99 3.72 8.31
CA GLU A 66 5.52 4.99 8.85
C GLU A 66 6.31 5.40 10.11
N ALA A 67 6.57 4.46 11.02
CA ALA A 67 7.34 4.70 12.22
C ALA A 67 8.81 5.03 11.91
N ALA A 68 9.44 4.29 10.98
CA ALA A 68 10.81 4.56 10.54
C ALA A 68 10.93 5.94 9.91
N ILE A 69 10.00 6.32 9.03
CA ILE A 69 9.94 7.66 8.43
C ILE A 69 9.77 8.73 9.51
N ARG A 70 8.89 8.49 10.48
CA ARG A 70 8.64 9.46 11.57
C ARG A 70 9.89 9.76 12.38
N VAL A 71 10.66 8.72 12.72
CA VAL A 71 11.90 8.85 13.51
C VAL A 71 13.04 9.44 12.68
N THR A 72 13.19 9.03 11.43
CA THR A 72 14.34 9.39 10.60
C THR A 72 14.16 10.69 9.82
N VAL A 73 12.98 10.91 9.23
CA VAL A 73 12.66 12.08 8.39
C VAL A 73 11.90 13.14 9.17
N GLY A 74 11.03 12.72 10.09
CA GLY A 74 10.35 13.59 11.04
C GLY A 74 8.83 13.49 11.01
N SER A 75 8.19 13.73 12.16
CA SER A 75 6.74 13.53 12.36
C SER A 75 5.84 14.33 11.42
N LYS A 76 6.23 15.57 11.09
CA LYS A 76 5.46 16.39 10.15
C LYS A 76 5.43 15.77 8.75
N HIS A 77 6.55 15.18 8.32
CA HIS A 77 6.65 14.53 7.01
C HIS A 77 5.83 13.24 6.99
N ALA A 78 5.99 12.36 7.99
CA ALA A 78 5.19 11.14 8.11
C ALA A 78 3.67 11.42 8.06
N TRP A 79 3.21 12.44 8.77
CA TRP A 79 1.81 12.89 8.73
C TRP A 79 1.37 13.38 7.34
N LEU A 80 2.23 14.08 6.60
CA LEU A 80 1.91 14.51 5.22
C LEU A 80 1.72 13.30 4.31
N VAL A 81 2.55 12.26 4.45
CA VAL A 81 2.46 11.03 3.67
C VAL A 81 1.19 10.25 4.04
N GLU A 82 0.89 10.06 5.33
CA GLU A 82 -0.37 9.46 5.81
C GLU A 82 -1.60 10.16 5.19
N ARG A 83 -1.60 11.49 5.14
CA ARG A 83 -2.71 12.25 4.55
C ARG A 83 -2.93 11.98 3.07
N LEU A 84 -1.93 11.55 2.31
CA LEU A 84 -2.10 11.19 0.91
C LEU A 84 -2.98 9.95 0.75
N PHE A 85 -2.81 8.92 1.58
CA PHE A 85 -3.68 7.74 1.60
C PHE A 85 -5.13 8.12 1.91
N GLY A 86 -5.33 8.98 2.92
CA GLY A 86 -6.64 9.53 3.25
C GLY A 86 -7.27 10.31 2.10
N LYS A 87 -6.48 11.13 1.39
CA LYS A 87 -6.93 11.91 0.22
C LYS A 87 -7.38 10.98 -0.91
N LEU A 88 -6.57 9.97 -1.26
CA LEU A 88 -6.92 9.02 -2.32
C LEU A 88 -8.20 8.26 -1.99
N ARG A 89 -8.31 7.71 -0.77
CA ARG A 89 -9.52 6.99 -0.34
C ARG A 89 -10.77 7.88 -0.38
N LYS A 90 -10.65 9.15 0.01
CA LYS A 90 -11.76 10.12 -0.07
C LYS A 90 -12.13 10.41 -1.53
N ALA A 91 -11.14 10.60 -2.41
CA ALA A 91 -11.36 10.85 -3.83
C ALA A 91 -12.10 9.69 -4.50
N ILE A 92 -11.71 8.44 -4.21
CA ILE A 92 -12.38 7.23 -4.70
C ILE A 92 -13.83 7.18 -4.23
N LYS A 93 -14.08 7.34 -2.93
CA LYS A 93 -15.44 7.25 -2.36
C LYS A 93 -16.37 8.38 -2.78
N GLY A 94 -15.81 9.55 -3.05
CA GLY A 94 -16.54 10.72 -3.52
C GLY A 94 -16.59 10.83 -5.05
N GLU A 95 -16.10 9.82 -5.77
CA GLU A 95 -16.06 9.79 -7.23
C GLU A 95 -15.48 11.07 -7.85
N ALA A 96 -14.38 11.57 -7.28
CA ALA A 96 -13.80 12.88 -7.62
C ALA A 96 -13.23 13.00 -9.05
N GLY A 97 -13.42 11.99 -9.90
CA GLY A 97 -12.92 11.90 -11.25
C GLY A 97 -11.54 11.22 -11.34
N LEU A 98 -11.25 10.70 -12.54
CA LEU A 98 -10.03 9.94 -12.82
C LEU A 98 -8.76 10.75 -12.54
N GLU A 99 -8.72 12.01 -12.95
CA GLU A 99 -7.56 12.89 -12.75
C GLU A 99 -7.19 13.03 -11.26
N ALA A 100 -8.18 13.33 -10.41
CA ALA A 100 -7.95 13.50 -8.97
C ALA A 100 -7.50 12.22 -8.28
N VAL A 101 -8.02 11.06 -8.70
CA VAL A 101 -7.61 9.75 -8.19
C VAL A 101 -6.19 9.42 -8.63
N MET A 102 -5.85 9.63 -9.90
CA MET A 102 -4.51 9.40 -10.44
C MET A 102 -3.46 10.29 -9.79
N GLU A 103 -3.76 11.58 -9.63
CA GLU A 103 -2.86 12.55 -8.98
C GLU A 103 -2.58 12.17 -7.53
N ALA A 104 -3.61 11.76 -6.78
CA ALA A 104 -3.44 11.33 -5.39
C ALA A 104 -2.64 10.02 -5.28
N ALA A 105 -2.88 9.07 -6.18
CA ALA A 105 -2.12 7.81 -6.25
C ALA A 105 -0.64 8.06 -6.56
N GLU A 106 -0.33 8.91 -7.53
CA GLU A 106 1.06 9.22 -7.90
C GLU A 106 1.84 9.83 -6.74
N LYS A 107 1.22 10.77 -6.01
CA LYS A 107 1.85 11.38 -4.83
C LYS A 107 2.22 10.35 -3.76
N ILE A 108 1.41 9.30 -3.58
CA ILE A 108 1.73 8.20 -2.67
C ILE A 108 2.94 7.43 -3.19
N ARG A 109 2.92 7.02 -4.47
CA ARG A 109 4.01 6.25 -5.11
C ARG A 109 5.35 6.97 -5.01
N GLU A 110 5.39 8.25 -5.34
CA GLU A 110 6.60 9.07 -5.24
C GLU A 110 7.10 9.19 -3.80
N ALA A 111 6.19 9.44 -2.85
CA ALA A 111 6.54 9.65 -1.45
C ALA A 111 7.17 8.38 -0.85
N VAL A 112 6.53 7.22 -0.99
CA VAL A 112 7.02 5.98 -0.36
C VAL A 112 8.33 5.51 -0.97
N ARG A 113 8.52 5.66 -2.28
CA ARG A 113 9.79 5.34 -2.95
C ARG A 113 10.92 6.27 -2.48
N ARG A 114 10.64 7.57 -2.42
CA ARG A 114 11.62 8.56 -1.95
C ARG A 114 12.01 8.27 -0.50
N ASP A 115 11.03 8.03 0.35
CA ASP A 115 11.25 7.80 1.78
C ASP A 115 12.03 6.50 2.01
N ALA A 116 11.74 5.44 1.24
CA ALA A 116 12.54 4.21 1.26
C ALA A 116 14.01 4.46 0.91
N LEU A 117 14.30 5.28 -0.11
CA LEU A 117 15.67 5.64 -0.47
C LEU A 117 16.37 6.42 0.65
N VAL A 118 15.66 7.33 1.33
CA VAL A 118 16.21 8.06 2.48
C VAL A 118 16.55 7.10 3.63
N LEU A 119 15.68 6.11 3.91
CA LEU A 119 15.95 5.11 4.95
C LEU A 119 17.19 4.27 4.61
N VAL A 120 17.38 3.92 3.33
CA VAL A 120 18.60 3.24 2.86
C VAL A 120 19.84 4.13 2.98
N GLU A 121 19.77 5.39 2.55
CA GLU A 121 20.88 6.36 2.64
C GLU A 121 21.32 6.61 4.09
N LYS A 122 20.36 6.59 5.03
CA LYS A 122 20.59 6.74 6.46
C LYS A 122 20.96 5.43 7.17
N GLU A 123 21.14 4.34 6.42
CA GLU A 123 21.51 3.02 6.92
C GLU A 123 20.56 2.52 8.03
N ILE A 124 19.26 2.83 7.91
CA ILE A 124 18.26 2.42 8.90
C ILE A 124 17.96 0.93 8.72
N PRO A 125 18.25 0.07 9.71
CA PRO A 125 17.97 -1.35 9.60
C PRO A 125 16.47 -1.60 9.68
N LEU A 126 15.96 -2.50 8.84
CA LEU A 126 14.55 -2.88 8.83
C LEU A 126 14.17 -3.61 10.12
N GLU A 127 15.10 -4.37 10.69
CA GLU A 127 14.94 -5.24 11.86
C GLU A 127 14.64 -4.46 13.14
N VAL A 128 15.12 -3.21 13.24
CA VAL A 128 14.80 -2.32 14.38
C VAL A 128 13.31 -2.04 14.46
N PHE A 129 12.62 -2.12 13.32
CA PHE A 129 11.21 -1.79 13.18
C PHE A 129 10.33 -3.04 13.00
N GLN A 130 10.89 -4.23 12.83
CA GLN A 130 10.09 -5.46 12.81
C GLN A 130 9.96 -6.02 14.24
N PRO A 131 8.75 -6.09 14.82
CA PRO A 131 8.58 -6.72 16.12
C PRO A 131 8.81 -8.23 15.98
N ASN A 132 9.99 -8.71 16.41
CA ASN A 132 10.43 -10.11 16.51
C ASN A 132 9.81 -11.06 15.48
N GLN A 133 10.55 -11.33 14.40
CA GLN A 133 10.29 -12.48 13.53
C GLN A 133 10.17 -13.80 14.33
#